data_AF-A0A1Y1X4R4-F1
#
_entry.id   AF-A0A1Y1X4R4-F1
#
_cell.length_a   1.000
_cell.length_b   1.000
_cell.length_c   1.000
_cell.angle_alpha   90.00
_cell.angle_beta   90.00
_cell.angle_gamma   90.00
#
_symmetry.space_group_name_H-M   'P 1'
#
loop_
_entity.id
_entity.type
_entity.pdbx_description
1 polymer ?
#
loop_
_entity_poly.entity_id
_entity_poly.type
_entity_poly.pdbx_seq_one_letter_code
_entity_poly.pdbx_strand_id
1 'polypeptide(L)'
;MSKLATSLVALPKLKLLTKASKFESEVTVYVKGFLAQGEDPEDFNAWLYSHRLLLLSPRHHWGGLSYGYSWPSGTMKTAQTFPFPIATLSGAALLVYRSALKVKNFRFPTPATVVSALALDAGLNTARLAYQYHLATEASQLRADLLAEKLVQLRREHTRVRIVGHSLGCGHLLAAVRELTESDRPDVIHLCAPAVKEETVKDILASSPAKEMTYCYYTDRDLTLAALFRVMAQGSAMGEVGLSQEYPNLKPVDVSNRFGMVVHTKYARKFHHFAEPL
;
A
#
# COMPACT_ATOMS: atom_id res chain seq x y z
N MET A 1 -11.30 37.87 14.85
CA MET A 1 -10.08 37.07 15.12
C MET A 1 -10.43 35.59 14.99
N SER A 2 -10.25 35.04 13.79
CA SER A 2 -10.52 33.64 13.46
C SER A 2 -9.41 32.76 14.06
N LYS A 3 -9.76 31.83 14.95
CA LYS A 3 -8.87 30.77 15.39
C LYS A 3 -8.74 29.78 14.22
N LEU A 4 -7.68 29.93 13.43
CA LEU A 4 -7.17 28.88 12.56
C LEU A 4 -6.81 27.69 13.46
N ALA A 5 -7.71 26.70 13.52
CA ALA A 5 -7.41 25.40 14.08
C ALA A 5 -6.36 24.76 13.16
N THR A 6 -5.09 24.88 13.53
CA THR A 6 -4.01 24.10 12.96
C THR A 6 -4.34 22.64 13.23
N SER A 7 -4.96 21.98 12.25
CA SER A 7 -5.12 20.53 12.24
C SER A 7 -3.72 19.95 12.44
N LEU A 8 -3.46 19.37 13.62
CA LEU A 8 -2.22 18.65 13.92
C LEU A 8 -2.12 17.48 12.95
N VAL A 9 -1.43 17.72 11.83
CA VAL A 9 -1.13 16.69 10.85
C VAL A 9 -0.15 15.74 11.52
N ALA A 10 -0.55 14.47 11.68
CA ALA A 10 0.35 13.46 12.20
C ALA A 10 1.58 13.35 11.29
N LEU A 11 2.77 13.46 11.89
CA LEU A 11 4.04 13.26 11.19
C LEU A 11 4.31 11.76 10.98
N PRO A 12 5.01 11.39 9.91
CA PRO A 12 5.48 10.02 9.73
C PRO A 12 6.36 9.57 10.90
N LYS A 13 6.32 8.27 11.21
CA LYS A 13 7.07 7.68 12.32
C LYS A 13 7.75 6.39 11.90
N LEU A 14 9.00 6.26 12.35
CA LEU A 14 9.74 5.01 12.31
C LEU A 14 9.56 4.30 13.66
N LYS A 15 8.95 3.13 13.65
CA LYS A 15 8.69 2.31 14.85
C LYS A 15 9.59 1.10 14.83
N LEU A 16 10.37 0.91 15.89
CA LEU A 16 11.15 -0.32 16.08
C LEU A 16 10.20 -1.52 16.22
N LEU A 17 10.40 -2.54 15.40
CA LEU A 17 9.55 -3.74 15.38
C LEU A 17 10.26 -4.94 16.00
N THR A 18 11.51 -5.17 15.59
CA THR A 18 12.39 -6.19 16.17
C THR A 18 13.75 -5.57 16.45
N LYS A 19 14.32 -5.94 17.59
CA LYS A 19 15.68 -5.59 17.96
C LYS A 19 16.46 -6.88 18.12
N ALA A 20 17.35 -7.16 17.19
CA ALA A 20 18.41 -8.12 17.41
C ALA A 20 19.67 -7.38 17.89
N SER A 21 20.76 -8.11 18.15
CA SER A 21 21.91 -7.64 18.94
C SER A 21 22.46 -6.27 18.52
N LYS A 22 23.18 -5.59 19.42
CA LYS A 22 23.74 -4.23 19.24
C LYS A 22 24.67 -4.05 18.02
N PHE A 23 24.98 -5.12 17.29
CA PHE A 23 25.98 -5.15 16.22
C PHE A 23 25.42 -5.58 14.86
N GLU A 24 24.10 -5.54 14.67
CA GLU A 24 23.56 -5.87 13.36
C GLU A 24 23.89 -4.81 12.31
N SER A 25 24.55 -5.28 11.26
CA SER A 25 25.02 -4.50 10.13
C SER A 25 23.93 -4.26 9.09
N GLU A 26 22.86 -5.07 9.10
CA GLU A 26 21.69 -4.97 8.22
C GLU A 26 20.45 -4.48 8.98
N VAL A 27 19.69 -3.57 8.35
CA VAL A 27 18.38 -3.12 8.82
C VAL A 27 17.32 -3.31 7.75
N THR A 28 16.13 -3.76 8.16
CA THR A 28 14.95 -3.84 7.28
C THR A 28 13.88 -2.82 7.67
N VAL A 29 13.37 -2.05 6.69
CA VAL A 29 12.26 -1.10 6.89
C VAL A 29 11.03 -1.55 6.12
N TYR A 30 9.89 -1.67 6.80
CA TYR A 30 8.59 -1.95 6.20
C TYR A 30 7.80 -0.65 6.01
N VAL A 31 7.57 -0.24 4.76
CA VAL A 31 6.84 0.99 4.42
C VAL A 31 5.38 0.62 4.12
N LYS A 32 4.47 1.11 4.96
CA LYS A 32 3.03 0.86 4.78
C LYS A 32 2.47 1.57 3.55
N GLY A 33 1.46 0.94 2.95
CA GLY A 33 0.69 1.50 1.86
C GLY A 33 -0.48 2.37 2.29
N PHE A 34 -1.42 2.52 1.35
CA PHE A 34 -2.71 3.15 1.57
C PHE A 34 -3.47 2.41 2.68
N LEU A 35 -3.82 3.11 3.76
CA LEU A 35 -4.58 2.53 4.87
C LEU A 35 -6.08 2.69 4.62
N ALA A 36 -6.81 1.58 4.65
CA ALA A 36 -8.26 1.63 4.62
C ALA A 36 -8.82 2.17 5.95
N GLN A 37 -10.07 2.64 5.92
CA GLN A 37 -10.73 3.13 7.13
C GLN A 37 -10.83 2.01 8.17
N GLY A 38 -10.29 2.24 9.37
CA GLY A 38 -10.29 1.28 10.48
C GLY A 38 -9.01 0.45 10.59
N GLU A 39 -8.07 0.57 9.65
CA GLU A 39 -6.74 -0.01 9.80
C GLU A 39 -5.89 0.80 10.77
N ASP A 40 -5.20 0.11 11.67
CA ASP A 40 -4.25 0.74 12.58
C ASP A 40 -2.95 1.08 11.81
N PRO A 41 -2.55 2.36 11.71
CA PRO A 41 -1.27 2.74 11.11
C PRO A 41 -0.08 2.09 11.81
N GLU A 42 -0.19 1.66 13.07
CA GLU A 42 0.91 1.09 13.86
C GLU A 42 0.96 -0.45 13.86
N ASP A 43 0.00 -1.13 13.22
CA ASP A 43 -0.06 -2.60 13.16
C ASP A 43 0.87 -3.16 12.06
N PHE A 44 2.01 -3.71 12.46
CA PHE A 44 2.96 -4.40 11.58
C PHE A 44 3.00 -5.91 11.82
N ASN A 45 2.01 -6.50 12.51
CA ASN A 45 2.08 -7.90 12.94
C ASN A 45 2.22 -8.88 11.76
N ALA A 46 1.53 -8.63 10.66
CA ALA A 46 1.64 -9.46 9.46
C ALA A 46 3.05 -9.42 8.84
N TRP A 47 3.67 -8.23 8.81
CA TRP A 47 5.05 -8.07 8.36
C TRP A 47 6.05 -8.73 9.30
N LEU A 48 5.86 -8.54 10.61
CA LEU A 48 6.67 -9.17 11.66
C LEU A 48 6.64 -10.69 11.58
N TYR A 49 5.48 -11.28 11.31
CA TYR A 49 5.36 -12.71 11.10
C TYR A 49 6.25 -13.19 9.94
N SER A 50 6.16 -12.54 8.77
CA SER A 50 7.01 -12.87 7.63
C SER A 50 8.49 -12.59 7.90
N HIS A 51 8.81 -11.49 8.57
CA HIS A 51 10.18 -11.13 8.95
C HIS A 51 10.85 -12.23 9.77
N ARG A 52 10.16 -12.73 10.80
CA ARG A 52 10.68 -13.81 11.66
C ARG A 52 10.97 -15.09 10.88
N LEU A 53 10.10 -15.44 9.92
CA LEU A 53 10.32 -16.61 9.08
C LEU A 53 11.49 -16.41 8.10
N LEU A 54 11.70 -15.20 7.59
CA LEU A 54 12.83 -14.85 6.73
C LEU A 54 14.16 -14.80 7.49
N LEU A 55 14.14 -14.31 8.73
CA LEU A 55 15.27 -14.35 9.66
C LEU A 55 15.70 -15.79 9.95
N LEU A 56 14.75 -16.70 10.20
CA LEU A 56 15.02 -18.11 10.48
C LEU A 56 15.32 -18.94 9.22
N SER A 57 15.11 -18.38 8.03
CA SER A 57 15.24 -19.11 6.78
C SER A 57 16.71 -19.22 6.35
N PRO A 58 17.26 -20.44 6.19
CA PRO A 58 18.64 -20.65 5.72
C PRO A 58 18.87 -20.24 4.26
N ARG A 59 17.80 -19.89 3.54
CA ARG A 59 17.90 -19.34 2.18
C ARG A 59 18.08 -17.81 2.18
N HIS A 60 17.59 -17.11 3.20
CA HIS A 60 17.39 -15.67 3.14
C HIS A 60 18.35 -14.91 4.06
N HIS A 61 18.61 -15.41 5.26
CA HIS A 61 19.53 -14.82 6.23
C HIS A 61 19.30 -13.32 6.48
N TRP A 62 18.03 -12.92 6.62
CA TRP A 62 17.71 -11.51 6.91
C TRP A 62 18.27 -11.11 8.28
N GLY A 63 18.69 -9.84 8.42
CA GLY A 63 19.01 -9.26 9.73
C GLY A 63 17.76 -9.22 10.63
N GLY A 64 17.96 -9.33 11.94
CA GLY A 64 16.89 -9.31 12.93
C GLY A 64 16.41 -7.92 13.35
N LEU A 65 17.09 -6.83 12.93
CA LEU A 65 16.70 -5.44 13.17
C LEU A 65 15.71 -5.00 12.11
N SER A 66 14.50 -4.64 12.54
CA SER A 66 13.50 -4.11 11.64
C SER A 66 12.67 -2.97 12.21
N TYR A 67 12.25 -2.10 11.30
CA TYR A 67 11.42 -0.94 11.58
C TYR A 67 10.15 -0.95 10.70
N GLY A 68 9.08 -0.38 11.23
CA GLY A 68 7.87 -0.05 10.49
C GLY A 68 7.85 1.44 10.25
N TYR A 69 7.64 1.85 9.01
CA TYR A 69 7.44 3.24 8.63
C TYR A 69 5.96 3.47 8.31
N SER A 70 5.34 4.30 9.14
CA SER A 70 3.94 4.70 8.99
C SER A 70 3.87 6.17 8.63
N TRP A 71 3.05 6.48 7.62
CA TRP A 71 2.77 7.83 7.16
C TRP A 71 1.24 7.98 7.00
N PRO A 72 0.70 9.20 7.04
CA PRO A 72 -0.75 9.40 7.01
C PRO A 72 -1.29 9.20 5.58
N SER A 73 -1.44 7.94 5.20
CA SER A 73 -1.84 7.49 3.87
C SER A 73 -3.35 7.27 3.71
N GLY A 74 -4.14 7.40 4.78
CA GLY A 74 -5.59 7.09 4.74
C GLY A 74 -6.48 7.81 5.75
N THR A 75 -5.91 8.43 6.80
CA THR A 75 -6.69 9.15 7.82
C THR A 75 -6.72 10.66 7.54
N MET A 76 -7.44 11.07 6.52
CA MET A 76 -7.97 12.43 6.49
C MET A 76 -9.13 12.50 7.48
N LYS A 77 -8.88 13.04 8.69
CA LYS A 77 -9.96 13.33 9.68
C LYS A 77 -11.07 14.23 9.11
N THR A 78 -10.80 14.88 7.98
CA THR A 78 -11.73 15.68 7.19
C THR A 78 -12.67 14.87 6.28
N ALA A 79 -12.55 13.55 6.18
CA ALA A 79 -13.49 12.70 5.43
C ALA A 79 -14.91 12.60 6.07
N GLN A 80 -15.28 13.54 6.93
CA GLN A 80 -16.68 13.81 7.30
C GLN A 80 -17.45 14.56 6.19
N THR A 81 -16.80 15.03 5.12
CA THR A 81 -17.45 15.80 4.05
C THR A 81 -17.93 14.99 2.85
N PHE A 82 -17.61 13.70 2.74
CA PHE A 82 -18.36 12.83 1.83
C PHE A 82 -19.61 12.36 2.57
N PRO A 83 -20.83 12.68 2.11
CA PRO A 83 -22.03 12.24 2.78
C PRO A 83 -21.98 10.73 2.87
N PHE A 84 -21.86 10.21 4.08
CA PHE A 84 -21.92 8.78 4.35
C PHE A 84 -23.21 8.26 3.72
N PRO A 85 -23.17 7.42 2.67
CA PRO A 85 -24.25 6.48 2.55
C PRO A 85 -23.95 5.49 3.68
N ILE A 86 -24.77 5.53 4.73
CA ILE A 86 -24.99 4.34 5.54
C ILE A 86 -25.56 3.32 4.52
N ALA A 87 -24.68 2.62 3.80
CA ALA A 87 -25.00 1.62 2.79
C ALA A 87 -24.34 0.31 3.20
N THR A 88 -24.66 -0.11 4.40
CA THR A 88 -24.42 -1.47 4.88
C THR A 88 -25.80 -2.00 5.24
N LEU A 89 -26.41 -2.82 4.36
CA LEU A 89 -27.78 -3.35 4.49
C LEU A 89 -28.92 -2.31 4.53
N SER A 90 -28.68 -1.09 4.99
CA SER A 90 -29.62 0.01 5.12
C SER A 90 -30.05 0.59 3.78
N GLY A 91 -29.26 0.55 2.71
CA GLY A 91 -29.70 1.00 1.38
C GLY A 91 -30.77 0.09 0.78
N ALA A 92 -30.51 -1.22 0.80
CA ALA A 92 -31.49 -2.24 0.44
C ALA A 92 -32.68 -2.24 1.41
N ALA A 93 -32.44 -2.13 2.72
CA ALA A 93 -33.50 -2.04 3.71
C ALA A 93 -34.30 -0.74 3.61
N LEU A 94 -33.72 0.39 3.20
CA LEU A 94 -34.39 1.67 2.98
C LEU A 94 -35.21 1.63 1.70
N LEU A 95 -34.74 0.97 0.64
CA LEU A 95 -35.52 0.72 -0.58
C LEU A 95 -36.69 -0.23 -0.28
N VAL A 96 -36.46 -1.27 0.51
CA VAL A 96 -37.49 -2.19 1.01
C VAL A 96 -38.48 -1.47 1.94
N TYR A 97 -38.00 -0.64 2.86
CA TYR A 97 -38.79 0.12 3.83
C TYR A 97 -39.61 1.25 3.18
N ARG A 98 -39.01 2.01 2.24
CA ARG A 98 -39.74 3.03 1.46
C ARG A 98 -40.79 2.40 0.55
N SER A 99 -40.50 1.22 -0.01
CA SER A 99 -41.48 0.44 -0.76
C SER A 99 -42.56 -0.16 0.15
N ALA A 100 -42.22 -0.55 1.39
CA ALA A 100 -43.15 -1.04 2.40
C ALA A 100 -44.13 0.05 2.87
N LEU A 101 -43.63 1.27 3.10
CA LEU A 101 -44.42 2.37 3.63
C LEU A 101 -45.33 3.04 2.59
N LYS A 102 -45.00 2.97 1.30
CA LYS A 102 -45.76 3.67 0.25
C LYS A 102 -46.78 2.81 -0.49
N VAL A 103 -46.79 1.49 -0.30
CA VAL A 103 -47.62 0.59 -1.12
C VAL A 103 -48.41 -0.36 -0.23
N LYS A 104 -49.75 -0.22 -0.21
CA LYS A 104 -50.68 -1.18 0.42
C LYS A 104 -50.57 -2.62 -0.13
N ASN A 105 -49.88 -2.79 -1.26
CA ASN A 105 -49.58 -4.06 -1.94
C ASN A 105 -48.06 -4.26 -2.03
N PHE A 106 -47.46 -4.76 -0.95
CA PHE A 106 -46.03 -5.05 -0.87
C PHE A 106 -45.61 -6.03 -1.99
N ARG A 107 -44.83 -5.55 -2.95
CA ARG A 107 -44.15 -6.42 -3.93
C ARG A 107 -42.73 -6.62 -3.45
N PHE A 108 -42.34 -7.89 -3.30
CA PHE A 108 -40.95 -8.25 -2.96
C PHE A 108 -39.98 -7.63 -3.96
N PRO A 109 -38.81 -7.15 -3.51
CA PRO A 109 -37.78 -6.64 -4.40
C PRO A 109 -37.42 -7.71 -5.44
N THR A 110 -37.41 -7.35 -6.72
CA THR A 110 -37.02 -8.27 -7.77
C THR A 110 -35.51 -8.54 -7.70
N PRO A 111 -35.03 -9.71 -8.14
CA PRO A 111 -33.59 -9.98 -8.23
C PRO A 111 -32.82 -8.87 -8.95
N ALA A 112 -33.41 -8.29 -10.01
CA ALA A 112 -32.83 -7.15 -10.72
C ALA A 112 -32.63 -5.93 -9.81
N THR A 113 -33.61 -5.57 -8.97
CA THR A 113 -33.46 -4.43 -8.03
C THR A 113 -32.37 -4.65 -6.99
N VAL A 114 -32.21 -5.89 -6.50
CA VAL A 114 -31.14 -6.25 -5.57
C VAL A 114 -29.78 -6.14 -6.25
N VAL A 115 -29.64 -6.68 -7.47
CA VAL A 115 -28.42 -6.58 -8.27
C VAL A 115 -28.06 -5.12 -8.57
N SER A 116 -29.03 -4.30 -8.97
CA SER A 116 -28.80 -2.87 -9.21
C SER A 116 -28.36 -2.13 -7.95
N ALA A 117 -28.95 -2.43 -6.79
CA ALA A 117 -28.54 -1.83 -5.53
C ALA A 117 -27.11 -2.22 -5.13
N LEU A 118 -26.74 -3.50 -5.30
CA LEU A 118 -25.37 -3.97 -5.06
C LEU A 118 -24.37 -3.34 -6.03
N ALA A 119 -24.74 -3.19 -7.30
CA ALA A 119 -23.89 -2.55 -8.30
C ALA A 119 -23.64 -1.06 -7.99
N LEU A 120 -24.69 -0.34 -7.57
CA LEU A 120 -24.56 1.07 -7.15
C LEU A 120 -23.67 1.19 -5.91
N ASP A 121 -23.83 0.31 -4.93
CA ASP A 121 -23.04 0.33 -3.71
C ASP A 121 -21.55 0.00 -3.98
N ALA A 122 -21.29 -1.01 -4.81
CA ALA A 122 -19.94 -1.34 -5.26
C ALA A 122 -19.31 -0.14 -6.01
N GLY A 123 -20.07 0.52 -6.88
CA GLY A 123 -19.63 1.71 -7.60
C GLY A 123 -19.27 2.88 -6.67
N LEU A 124 -20.14 3.19 -5.70
CA LEU A 124 -19.90 4.27 -4.73
C LEU A 124 -18.68 3.99 -3.84
N ASN A 125 -18.55 2.76 -3.34
CA ASN A 125 -17.38 2.37 -2.53
C ASN A 125 -16.08 2.43 -3.35
N THR A 126 -16.11 2.02 -4.62
CA THR A 126 -14.94 2.09 -5.51
C THR A 126 -14.57 3.55 -5.82
N ALA A 127 -15.56 4.41 -6.10
CA ALA A 127 -15.32 5.84 -6.33
C ALA A 127 -14.74 6.53 -5.08
N ARG A 128 -15.24 6.20 -3.90
CA ARG A 128 -14.71 6.67 -2.62
C ARG A 128 -13.25 6.22 -2.42
N LEU A 129 -12.97 4.94 -2.68
CA LEU A 129 -11.62 4.40 -2.59
C LEU A 129 -10.67 5.12 -3.56
N ALA A 130 -11.11 5.34 -4.80
CA ALA A 130 -10.35 6.09 -5.81
C ALA A 130 -10.05 7.53 -5.36
N TYR A 131 -11.03 8.23 -4.80
CA TYR A 131 -10.82 9.58 -4.27
C TYR A 131 -9.82 9.60 -3.11
N GLN A 132 -9.97 8.70 -2.14
CA GLN A 132 -9.05 8.60 -1.01
C GLN A 132 -7.63 8.24 -1.45
N TYR A 133 -7.52 7.33 -2.41
CA TYR A 133 -6.26 6.94 -3.00
C TYR A 133 -5.58 8.09 -3.75
N HIS A 134 -6.34 8.89 -4.50
CA HIS A 134 -5.81 10.07 -5.19
C HIS A 134 -5.20 11.07 -4.19
N LEU A 135 -5.93 11.42 -3.12
CA LEU A 135 -5.40 12.27 -2.05
C LEU A 135 -4.16 11.68 -1.38
N ALA A 136 -4.16 10.36 -1.14
CA ALA A 136 -3.02 9.67 -0.56
C ALA A 136 -1.81 9.67 -1.50
N THR A 137 -2.03 9.60 -2.81
CA THR A 137 -0.96 9.66 -3.83
C THR A 137 -0.27 11.02 -3.80
N GLU A 138 -1.03 12.12 -3.79
CA GLU A 138 -0.45 13.47 -3.65
C GLU A 138 0.31 13.61 -2.33
N ALA A 139 -0.28 13.16 -1.22
CA ALA A 139 0.37 13.19 0.08
C ALA A 139 1.65 12.34 0.13
N SER A 140 1.70 11.24 -0.61
CA SER A 140 2.88 10.36 -0.68
C SER A 140 4.06 11.05 -1.35
N GLN A 141 3.79 11.87 -2.37
CA GLN A 141 4.82 12.62 -3.08
C GLN A 141 5.30 13.80 -2.25
N LEU A 142 4.36 14.56 -1.67
CA LEU A 142 4.66 15.76 -0.86
C LEU A 142 5.47 15.48 0.42
N ARG A 143 5.53 14.21 0.86
CA ARG A 143 6.21 13.80 2.10
C ARG A 143 7.36 12.84 1.88
N ALA A 144 7.72 12.62 0.62
CA ALA A 144 8.79 11.70 0.22
C ALA A 144 10.15 12.09 0.84
N ASP A 145 10.38 13.40 0.99
CA ASP A 145 11.50 14.00 1.69
C ASP A 145 11.68 13.45 3.12
N LEU A 146 10.58 13.32 3.87
CA LEU A 146 10.63 12.82 5.24
C LEU A 146 11.06 11.35 5.32
N LEU A 147 10.72 10.53 4.32
CA LEU A 147 11.23 9.16 4.22
C LEU A 147 12.70 9.19 3.78
N ALA A 148 13.06 10.00 2.79
CA ALA A 148 14.43 10.14 2.30
C ALA A 148 15.41 10.50 3.43
N GLU A 149 15.07 11.48 4.28
CA GLU A 149 15.86 11.83 5.47
C GLU A 149 16.10 10.63 6.40
N LYS A 150 15.09 9.79 6.62
CA LYS A 150 15.23 8.57 7.43
C LYS A 150 16.11 7.52 6.76
N LEU A 151 16.08 7.43 5.44
CA LEU A 151 16.94 6.50 4.71
C LEU A 151 18.41 6.93 4.78
N VAL A 152 18.69 8.23 4.64
CA VAL A 152 20.04 8.79 4.86
C VAL A 152 20.52 8.51 6.28
N GLN A 153 19.66 8.68 7.29
CA GLN A 153 20.01 8.37 8.67
C GLN A 153 20.38 6.89 8.84
N LEU A 154 19.51 5.98 8.40
CA LEU A 154 19.73 4.54 8.49
C LEU A 154 20.97 4.10 7.72
N ARG A 155 21.26 4.74 6.58
CA ARG A 155 22.46 4.48 5.80
C ARG A 155 23.74 4.80 6.57
N ARG A 156 23.74 5.86 7.38
CA ARG A 156 24.89 6.25 8.22
C ARG A 156 25.10 5.29 9.39
N GLU A 157 24.03 4.67 9.89
CA GLU A 157 24.04 3.82 11.08
C GLU A 157 24.28 2.33 10.77
N HIS A 158 23.95 1.88 9.56
CA HIS A 158 24.01 0.47 9.16
C HIS A 158 24.83 0.31 7.88
N THR A 159 25.44 -0.86 7.66
CA THR A 159 26.19 -1.16 6.43
C THR A 159 25.30 -1.72 5.33
N ARG A 160 24.12 -2.27 5.66
CA ARG A 160 23.11 -2.71 4.70
C ARG A 160 21.71 -2.21 5.06
N VAL A 161 20.99 -1.64 4.10
CA VAL A 161 19.61 -1.16 4.24
C VAL A 161 18.73 -1.86 3.24
N ARG A 162 17.74 -2.60 3.75
CA ARG A 162 16.68 -3.24 2.97
C ARG A 162 15.35 -2.56 3.23
N ILE A 163 14.56 -2.35 2.19
CA ILE A 163 13.22 -1.77 2.33
C ILE A 163 12.19 -2.67 1.66
N VAL A 164 11.05 -2.85 2.32
CA VAL A 164 9.87 -3.52 1.78
C VAL A 164 8.73 -2.52 1.74
N GLY A 165 8.35 -2.07 0.54
CA GLY A 165 7.17 -1.24 0.32
C GLY A 165 5.97 -2.08 -0.07
N HIS A 166 4.77 -1.65 0.32
CA HIS A 166 3.53 -2.31 -0.12
C HIS A 166 2.50 -1.32 -0.65
N SER A 167 1.81 -1.69 -1.73
CA SER A 167 0.75 -0.87 -2.34
C SER A 167 1.26 0.54 -2.63
N LEU A 168 0.55 1.59 -2.20
CA LEU A 168 0.96 2.98 -2.36
C LEU A 168 2.28 3.33 -1.63
N GLY A 169 2.69 2.53 -0.65
CA GLY A 169 3.97 2.65 0.05
C GLY A 169 5.15 2.42 -0.89
N CYS A 170 4.95 1.67 -1.98
CA CYS A 170 5.92 1.55 -3.06
C CYS A 170 6.10 2.89 -3.79
N GLY A 171 5.00 3.58 -4.12
CA GLY A 171 5.05 4.90 -4.75
C GLY A 171 5.73 5.94 -3.86
N HIS A 172 5.39 5.95 -2.56
CA HIS A 172 6.03 6.80 -1.56
C HIS A 172 7.54 6.53 -1.45
N LEU A 173 7.93 5.25 -1.40
CA LEU A 173 9.34 4.85 -1.38
C LEU A 173 10.08 5.28 -2.64
N LEU A 174 9.53 5.04 -3.82
CA LEU A 174 10.17 5.42 -5.08
C LEU A 174 10.33 6.94 -5.20
N ALA A 175 9.35 7.71 -4.73
CA ALA A 175 9.48 9.16 -4.62
C ALA A 175 10.60 9.56 -3.65
N ALA A 176 10.74 8.89 -2.50
CA ALA A 176 11.80 9.18 -1.54
C ALA A 176 13.19 8.84 -2.11
N VAL A 177 13.33 7.71 -2.80
CA VAL A 177 14.59 7.27 -3.42
C VAL A 177 15.03 8.23 -4.53
N ARG A 178 14.09 8.87 -5.23
CA ARG A 178 14.39 9.91 -6.23
C ARG A 178 15.15 11.10 -5.63
N GLU A 179 14.91 11.41 -4.36
CA GLU A 179 15.60 12.49 -3.63
C GLU A 179 16.99 12.06 -3.09
N LEU A 180 17.34 10.78 -3.20
CA LEU A 180 18.60 10.24 -2.66
C LEU A 180 19.72 10.25 -3.71
N THR A 181 20.92 10.56 -3.25
CA THR A 181 22.15 10.25 -4.01
C THR A 181 22.33 8.74 -4.11
N GLU A 182 23.04 8.26 -5.13
CA GLU A 182 23.28 6.82 -5.33
C GLU A 182 23.93 6.15 -4.11
N SER A 183 24.82 6.85 -3.40
CA SER A 183 25.46 6.34 -2.18
C SER A 183 24.49 6.17 -1.00
N ASP A 184 23.43 6.97 -0.95
CA ASP A 184 22.43 6.94 0.12
C ASP A 184 21.27 5.99 -0.16
N ARG A 185 21.19 5.43 -1.38
CA ARG A 185 20.11 4.51 -1.75
C ARG A 185 20.15 3.24 -0.91
N PRO A 186 18.98 2.61 -0.66
CA PRO A 186 18.92 1.29 -0.06
C PRO A 186 19.70 0.29 -0.91
N ASP A 187 20.30 -0.70 -0.27
CA ASP A 187 20.97 -1.76 -1.02
C ASP A 187 19.93 -2.61 -1.74
N VAL A 188 18.78 -2.83 -1.10
CA VAL A 188 17.75 -3.77 -1.58
C VAL A 188 16.35 -3.22 -1.37
N ILE A 189 15.52 -3.32 -2.40
CA ILE A 189 14.12 -2.90 -2.35
C ILE A 189 13.20 -4.04 -2.77
N HIS A 190 12.14 -4.27 -1.98
CA HIS A 190 11.05 -5.19 -2.29
C HIS A 190 9.76 -4.37 -2.47
N LEU A 191 9.29 -4.24 -3.71
CA LEU A 191 8.06 -3.54 -4.07
C LEU A 191 6.91 -4.55 -4.14
N CYS A 192 6.06 -4.59 -3.12
CA CYS A 192 4.95 -5.53 -3.02
C CYS A 192 3.64 -4.91 -3.53
N ALA A 193 3.04 -5.49 -4.57
CA ALA A 193 1.82 -4.97 -5.19
C ALA A 193 1.88 -3.45 -5.47
N PRO A 194 2.87 -2.93 -6.22
CA PRO A 194 3.07 -1.49 -6.30
C PRO A 194 1.86 -0.79 -6.90
N ALA A 195 1.22 0.07 -6.10
CA ALA A 195 0.11 0.90 -6.53
C ALA A 195 0.70 2.19 -7.15
N VAL A 196 1.30 2.05 -8.32
CA VAL A 196 1.89 3.14 -9.09
C VAL A 196 2.06 2.66 -10.52
N LYS A 197 1.95 3.58 -11.48
CA LYS A 197 2.20 3.26 -12.89
C LYS A 197 3.69 3.27 -13.17
N GLU A 198 4.13 2.39 -14.05
CA GLU A 198 5.51 2.33 -14.50
C GLU A 198 5.97 3.67 -15.12
N GLU A 199 5.12 4.30 -15.94
CA GLU A 199 5.46 5.56 -16.62
C GLU A 199 5.70 6.72 -15.65
N THR A 200 5.05 6.71 -14.48
CA THR A 200 5.17 7.76 -13.46
C THR A 200 6.49 7.68 -12.67
N VAL A 201 7.14 6.52 -12.70
CA VAL A 201 8.40 6.26 -11.98
C VAL A 201 9.52 5.78 -12.90
N LYS A 202 9.33 5.88 -14.22
CA LYS A 202 10.25 5.35 -15.23
C LYS A 202 11.67 5.88 -15.06
N ASP A 203 11.81 7.14 -14.67
CA ASP A 203 13.09 7.81 -14.40
C ASP A 203 13.86 7.15 -13.25
N ILE A 204 13.17 6.83 -12.15
CA ILE A 204 13.81 6.21 -10.99
C ILE A 204 14.06 4.71 -11.21
N LEU A 205 13.18 4.02 -11.96
CA LEU A 205 13.43 2.64 -12.37
C LEU A 205 14.64 2.55 -13.31
N ALA A 206 14.77 3.48 -14.26
CA ALA A 206 15.89 3.53 -15.21
C ALA A 206 17.24 3.84 -14.54
N SER A 207 17.22 4.60 -13.44
CA SER A 207 18.42 4.91 -12.67
C SER A 207 18.73 3.92 -11.54
N SER A 208 18.02 2.77 -11.46
CA SER A 208 18.17 1.75 -10.42
C SER A 208 17.77 2.23 -9.01
N PRO A 209 16.55 1.93 -8.52
CA PRO A 209 16.09 2.40 -7.21
C PRO A 209 16.94 1.90 -6.03
N ALA A 210 17.51 0.70 -6.15
CA ALA A 210 18.38 0.09 -5.15
C ALA A 210 19.82 -0.01 -5.69
N LYS A 211 20.80 -0.12 -4.80
CA LYS A 211 22.21 -0.30 -5.19
C LYS A 211 22.50 -1.69 -5.73
N GLU A 212 21.88 -2.72 -5.15
CA GLU A 212 22.09 -4.12 -5.53
C GLU A 212 20.92 -4.67 -6.33
N MET A 213 19.71 -4.66 -5.75
CA MET A 213 18.54 -5.28 -6.40
C MET A 213 17.21 -4.70 -5.92
N THR A 214 16.30 -4.51 -6.87
CA THR A 214 14.89 -4.18 -6.64
C THR A 214 14.02 -5.33 -7.15
N TYR A 215 13.14 -5.85 -6.31
CA TYR A 215 12.17 -6.87 -6.70
C TYR A 215 10.78 -6.24 -6.83
N CYS A 216 10.11 -6.42 -7.97
CA CYS A 216 8.74 -5.98 -8.19
C CYS A 216 7.81 -7.20 -8.15
N TYR A 217 7.08 -7.38 -7.05
CA TYR A 217 6.14 -8.48 -6.89
C TYR A 217 4.76 -8.08 -7.39
N TYR A 218 4.26 -8.80 -8.39
CA TYR A 218 3.00 -8.50 -9.06
C TYR A 218 2.12 -9.74 -9.23
N THR A 219 0.83 -9.52 -9.44
CA THR A 219 -0.12 -10.57 -9.78
C THR A 219 -1.34 -9.99 -10.49
N ASP A 220 -1.73 -10.66 -11.57
CA ASP A 220 -2.94 -10.34 -12.35
C ASP A 220 -4.25 -10.59 -11.55
N ARG A 221 -4.15 -11.25 -10.39
CA ARG A 221 -5.27 -11.55 -9.49
C ARG A 221 -5.60 -10.43 -8.52
N ASP A 222 -4.85 -9.32 -8.54
CA ASP A 222 -5.10 -8.18 -7.66
C ASP A 222 -6.28 -7.31 -8.15
N LEU A 223 -7.50 -7.81 -7.91
CA LEU A 223 -8.74 -7.12 -8.29
C LEU A 223 -8.88 -5.75 -7.64
N THR A 224 -8.26 -5.50 -6.49
CA THR A 224 -8.29 -4.21 -5.80
C THR A 224 -7.56 -3.16 -6.64
N LEU A 225 -6.32 -3.45 -7.05
CA LEU A 225 -5.56 -2.56 -7.92
C LEU A 225 -6.25 -2.40 -9.28
N ALA A 226 -6.72 -3.51 -9.86
CA ALA A 226 -7.37 -3.49 -11.16
C ALA A 226 -8.65 -2.65 -11.16
N ALA A 227 -9.49 -2.75 -10.13
CA ALA A 227 -10.71 -1.93 -10.03
C ALA A 227 -10.38 -0.46 -9.78
N LEU A 228 -9.45 -0.19 -8.87
CA LEU A 228 -9.03 1.16 -8.49
C LEU A 228 -8.45 1.93 -9.69
N PHE A 229 -7.50 1.34 -10.40
CA PHE A 229 -6.83 1.99 -11.53
C PHE A 229 -7.72 2.14 -12.76
N ARG A 230 -8.68 1.22 -12.96
CA ARG A 230 -9.75 1.38 -13.97
C ARG A 230 -10.64 2.58 -13.69
N VAL A 231 -11.11 2.76 -12.45
CA VAL A 231 -11.98 3.90 -12.10
C VAL A 231 -11.27 5.24 -12.21
N MET A 232 -9.98 5.28 -11.88
CA MET A 232 -9.19 6.50 -12.05
C MET A 232 -8.84 6.82 -13.52
N ALA A 233 -9.23 5.97 -14.49
CA ALA A 233 -8.80 6.04 -15.88
C ALA A 233 -7.26 6.14 -16.03
N GLN A 234 -6.55 5.51 -15.09
CA GLN A 234 -5.12 5.71 -14.87
C GLN A 234 -4.28 4.53 -15.42
N GLY A 235 -4.74 3.80 -16.44
CA GLY A 235 -3.98 2.65 -16.96
C GLY A 235 -3.90 1.52 -15.95
N SER A 236 -2.78 0.80 -15.90
CA SER A 236 -2.57 -0.36 -15.01
C SER A 236 -1.49 -0.11 -13.97
N ALA A 237 -1.67 -0.65 -12.76
CA ALA A 237 -0.66 -0.58 -11.72
C ALA A 237 0.43 -1.63 -11.95
N MET A 238 1.69 -1.32 -11.65
CA MET A 238 2.78 -2.32 -11.74
C MET A 238 2.50 -3.56 -10.87
N GLY A 239 1.79 -3.42 -9.75
CA GLY A 239 1.39 -4.54 -8.90
C GLY A 239 0.36 -5.50 -9.51
N GLU A 240 -0.35 -5.05 -10.55
CA GLU A 240 -1.31 -5.86 -11.30
C GLU A 240 -0.63 -6.52 -12.51
N VAL A 241 0.07 -5.74 -13.34
CA VAL A 241 0.53 -6.19 -14.66
C VAL A 241 2.02 -6.51 -14.73
N GLY A 242 2.80 -6.19 -13.69
CA GLY A 242 4.25 -6.29 -13.73
C GLY A 242 4.89 -5.10 -14.43
N LEU A 243 6.05 -5.34 -15.07
CA LEU A 243 6.79 -4.34 -15.82
C LEU A 243 6.69 -4.59 -17.33
N SER A 244 6.60 -3.50 -18.09
CA SER A 244 6.52 -3.50 -19.55
C SER A 244 7.89 -3.57 -20.24
N GLN A 245 8.95 -3.16 -19.53
CA GLN A 245 10.33 -3.17 -20.02
C GLN A 245 11.31 -3.59 -18.92
N GLU A 246 12.52 -3.94 -19.34
CA GLU A 246 13.62 -4.26 -18.43
C GLU A 246 14.26 -2.99 -17.87
N TYR A 247 14.71 -3.07 -16.61
CA TYR A 247 15.40 -2.00 -15.91
C TYR A 247 16.64 -2.55 -15.18
N PRO A 248 17.71 -1.76 -15.04
CA PRO A 248 18.90 -2.17 -14.31
C PRO A 248 18.57 -2.55 -12.87
N ASN A 249 19.13 -3.67 -12.40
CA ASN A 249 18.98 -4.18 -11.03
C ASN A 249 17.51 -4.27 -10.58
N LEU A 250 16.59 -4.57 -11.51
CA LEU A 250 15.18 -4.74 -11.21
C LEU A 250 14.68 -6.08 -11.75
N LYS A 251 14.19 -6.94 -10.86
CA LYS A 251 13.58 -8.23 -11.20
C LYS A 251 12.07 -8.20 -10.98
N PRO A 252 11.23 -8.33 -12.02
CA PRO A 252 9.81 -8.61 -11.85
C PRO A 252 9.63 -10.06 -11.35
N VAL A 253 8.71 -10.25 -10.41
CA VAL A 253 8.41 -11.55 -9.80
C VAL A 253 6.90 -11.76 -9.79
N ASP A 254 6.43 -12.67 -10.65
CA ASP A 254 5.04 -13.10 -10.65
C ASP A 254 4.77 -13.97 -9.41
N VAL A 255 3.88 -13.49 -8.54
CA VAL A 255 3.48 -14.15 -7.31
C VAL A 255 2.05 -14.70 -7.36
N SER A 256 1.46 -14.80 -8.55
CA SER A 256 0.07 -15.23 -8.75
C SER A 256 -0.22 -16.62 -8.19
N ASN A 257 0.74 -17.54 -8.27
CA ASN A 257 0.62 -18.89 -7.70
C ASN A 257 0.65 -18.93 -6.15
N ARG A 258 0.93 -17.80 -5.48
CA ARG A 258 1.03 -17.70 -4.02
C ARG A 258 -0.26 -17.21 -3.36
N PHE A 259 -1.20 -16.69 -4.14
CA PHE A 259 -2.43 -16.11 -3.63
C PHE A 259 -3.69 -16.84 -4.12
N GLY A 260 -4.72 -16.83 -3.25
CA GLY A 260 -6.09 -17.21 -3.60
C GLY A 260 -6.90 -15.96 -4.01
N MET A 261 -8.21 -15.95 -3.78
CA MET A 261 -9.07 -14.85 -4.27
C MET A 261 -8.80 -13.46 -3.67
N VAL A 262 -8.43 -13.36 -2.39
CA VAL A 262 -8.10 -12.08 -1.74
C VAL A 262 -6.58 -11.93 -1.69
N VAL A 263 -6.04 -11.05 -2.53
CA VAL A 263 -4.59 -10.94 -2.78
C VAL A 263 -3.97 -9.72 -2.12
N HIS A 264 -4.53 -8.53 -2.37
CA HIS A 264 -3.88 -7.25 -2.05
C HIS A 264 -3.43 -7.12 -0.59
N THR A 265 -4.28 -7.52 0.36
CA THR A 265 -4.01 -7.42 1.80
C THR A 265 -3.17 -8.59 2.35
N LYS A 266 -2.90 -9.62 1.55
CA LYS A 266 -2.16 -10.82 2.00
C LYS A 266 -0.67 -10.76 1.75
N TYR A 267 -0.17 -9.77 1.02
CA TYR A 267 1.26 -9.62 0.74
C TYR A 267 2.08 -9.67 2.04
N ALA A 268 1.75 -8.85 3.04
CA ALA A 268 2.45 -8.80 4.32
C ALA A 268 2.56 -10.19 4.99
N ARG A 269 1.45 -10.91 5.08
CA ARG A 269 1.37 -12.20 5.76
C ARG A 269 2.06 -13.33 4.98
N LYS A 270 2.08 -13.26 3.66
CA LYS A 270 2.64 -14.30 2.78
C LYS A 270 4.03 -13.98 2.25
N PHE A 271 4.57 -12.81 2.56
CA PHE A 271 5.82 -12.31 1.99
C PHE A 271 6.97 -13.31 2.10
N HIS A 272 7.12 -13.99 3.24
CA HIS A 272 8.14 -15.02 3.44
C HIS A 272 8.09 -16.20 2.45
N HIS A 273 6.96 -16.45 1.77
CA HIS A 273 6.85 -17.52 0.77
C HIS A 273 7.42 -17.17 -0.59
N PHE A 274 7.54 -15.87 -0.91
CA PHE A 274 7.88 -15.39 -2.24
C PHE A 274 8.93 -14.30 -2.27
N ALA A 275 9.35 -13.81 -1.10
CA ALA A 275 10.53 -12.97 -0.99
C ALA A 275 11.68 -13.67 -1.72
N GLU A 276 12.38 -12.91 -2.54
CA GLU A 276 13.54 -13.44 -3.24
C GLU A 276 14.75 -13.27 -2.32
N PRO A 277 15.63 -14.28 -2.25
CA PRO A 277 16.91 -14.12 -1.59
C PRO A 277 17.79 -13.16 -2.40
N LEU A 278 18.74 -12.55 -1.72
CA LEU A 278 19.86 -11.86 -2.36
C LEU A 278 21.05 -12.80 -2.48
#